data_AF-A0A6N9QB87-F1
#
_entry.id   AF-A0A6N9QB87-F1
#
_cell.length_a   1.000
_cell.length_b   1.000
_cell.length_c   1.000
_cell.angle_alpha   90.00
_cell.angle_beta   90.00
_cell.angle_gamma   90.00
#
_symmetry.space_group_name_H-M   'P 1'
#
loop_
_entity.id
_entity.type
_entity.pdbx_description
1 polymer ?
#
loop_
_entity_poly.entity_id
_entity_poly.type
_entity_poly.pdbx_seq_one_letter_code
_entity_poly.pdbx_strand_id
1 'polypeptide(L)'
;MINKLQKGTNKPSVKIIKFVSNIDGIGTSMRTNKLSNKFLYAFVSLLYVYKEFINANIVKTKRFEQIQEFIDGHVIKTKEYFAKNECIKTAYLFVEKVVDYMNESCQNNSTIINCIL
;
A
#
# COMPACT_ATOMS: atom_id res chain seq x y z
N MET A 1 6.58 17.19 -7.18
CA MET A 1 7.83 16.99 -7.96
C MET A 1 8.14 15.50 -8.04
N ILE A 2 8.11 14.95 -9.25
CA ILE A 2 8.33 13.52 -9.58
C ILE A 2 9.64 12.95 -9.01
N ASN A 3 10.65 13.82 -8.80
CA ASN A 3 11.95 13.46 -8.21
C ASN A 3 11.82 12.71 -6.86
N LYS A 4 10.71 12.89 -6.13
CA LYS A 4 10.48 12.24 -4.83
C LYS A 4 10.06 10.76 -4.89
N LEU A 5 9.85 10.17 -6.07
CA LEU A 5 9.43 8.76 -6.22
C LEU A 5 10.52 7.83 -6.80
N GLN A 6 11.68 8.40 -7.14
CA GLN A 6 12.81 7.62 -7.63
C GLN A 6 13.39 6.71 -6.54
N LYS A 7 14.18 5.73 -6.97
CA LYS A 7 14.94 4.86 -6.05
C LYS A 7 15.77 5.74 -5.11
N GLY A 8 15.69 5.46 -3.82
CA GLY A 8 16.43 6.20 -2.81
C GLY A 8 17.52 5.36 -2.18
N THR A 9 18.05 5.86 -1.07
CA THR A 9 19.09 5.20 -0.26
C THR A 9 18.58 4.80 1.12
N ASN A 10 17.26 4.89 1.35
CA ASN A 10 16.65 4.47 2.61
C ASN A 10 16.89 2.97 2.84
N LYS A 11 17.18 2.60 4.09
CA LYS A 11 17.32 1.21 4.52
C LYS A 11 16.05 0.79 5.25
N PRO A 12 15.09 0.12 4.57
CA PRO A 12 13.84 -0.30 5.21
C PRO A 12 14.10 -1.34 6.29
N SER A 13 13.26 -1.34 7.34
CA SER A 13 13.35 -2.36 8.38
C SER A 13 13.00 -3.74 7.84
N VAL A 14 13.64 -4.78 8.40
CA VAL A 14 13.38 -6.19 8.03
C VAL A 14 11.91 -6.56 8.18
N LYS A 15 11.24 -6.00 9.20
CA LYS A 15 9.82 -6.23 9.48
C LYS A 15 8.92 -5.73 8.34
N ILE A 16 9.16 -4.53 7.82
CA ILE A 16 8.43 -3.98 6.68
C ILE A 16 8.77 -4.73 5.38
N ILE A 17 10.03 -5.11 5.16
CA ILE A 17 10.41 -5.91 4.00
C ILE A 17 9.66 -7.25 4.00
N LYS A 18 9.62 -7.95 5.15
CA LYS A 18 8.92 -9.23 5.30
C LYS A 18 7.41 -9.09 5.17
N PHE A 19 6.83 -8.01 5.68
CA PHE A 19 5.43 -7.71 5.46
C PHE A 19 5.12 -7.57 3.97
N VAL A 20 5.88 -6.73 3.25
CA VAL A 20 5.67 -6.51 1.80
C VAL A 20 6.00 -7.74 0.96
N SER A 21 6.87 -8.65 1.42
CA SER A 21 7.15 -9.89 0.67
C SER A 21 5.99 -10.87 0.62
N ASN A 22 4.98 -10.71 1.49
CA ASN A 22 3.77 -11.54 1.49
C ASN A 22 2.69 -11.02 0.53
N ILE A 23 2.97 -9.94 -0.21
CA ILE A 23 2.01 -9.32 -1.11
C ILE A 23 2.26 -9.85 -2.52
N ASP A 24 1.26 -10.54 -3.06
CA ASP A 24 1.31 -11.13 -4.38
C ASP A 24 1.54 -10.05 -5.46
N GLY A 25 2.35 -10.40 -6.45
CA GLY A 25 2.74 -9.47 -7.52
C GLY A 25 3.78 -8.42 -7.11
N ILE A 26 4.29 -8.40 -5.87
CA ILE A 26 5.45 -7.58 -5.48
C ILE A 26 6.72 -8.42 -5.38
N GLY A 27 7.45 -8.48 -6.51
CA GLY A 27 8.75 -9.15 -6.58
C GLY A 27 9.87 -8.45 -5.81
N THR A 28 10.99 -9.15 -5.60
CA THR A 28 12.16 -8.65 -4.85
C THR A 28 12.72 -7.34 -5.41
N SER A 29 12.86 -7.22 -6.73
CA SER A 29 13.37 -6.00 -7.37
C SER A 29 12.46 -4.78 -7.10
N MET A 30 11.15 -4.95 -7.28
CA MET A 30 10.17 -3.90 -7.00
C MET A 30 10.21 -3.49 -5.52
N ARG A 31 10.20 -4.47 -4.61
CA ARG A 31 10.30 -4.24 -3.16
C ARG A 31 11.57 -3.47 -2.78
N THR A 32 12.74 -3.90 -3.25
CA THR A 32 14.01 -3.22 -2.97
C THR A 32 14.02 -1.80 -3.51
N ASN A 33 13.56 -1.59 -4.74
CA ASN A 33 13.57 -0.26 -5.35
C ASN A 33 12.57 0.69 -4.67
N LYS A 34 11.34 0.24 -4.40
CA LYS A 34 10.28 1.10 -3.86
C LYS A 34 10.45 1.37 -2.37
N LEU A 35 10.87 0.40 -1.56
CA LEU A 35 11.14 0.62 -0.13
C LEU A 35 12.45 1.38 0.15
N SER A 36 13.36 1.47 -0.83
CA SER A 36 14.51 2.38 -0.75
C SER A 36 14.13 3.86 -0.88
N ASN A 37 12.92 4.15 -1.38
CA ASN A 37 12.38 5.49 -1.40
C ASN A 37 11.78 5.84 -0.02
N LYS A 38 12.24 6.93 0.59
CA LYS A 38 11.83 7.33 1.95
C LYS A 38 10.33 7.59 2.08
N PHE A 39 9.71 8.20 1.06
CA PHE A 39 8.28 8.52 1.09
C PHE A 39 7.44 7.24 1.02
N LEU A 40 7.71 6.37 0.05
CA LEU A 40 6.99 5.10 -0.11
C LEU A 40 7.19 4.20 1.12
N TYR A 41 8.42 4.14 1.66
CA TYR A 41 8.68 3.41 2.90
C TYR A 41 7.88 3.94 4.09
N ALA A 42 7.87 5.26 4.30
CA ALA A 42 7.12 5.88 5.39
C ALA A 42 5.62 5.63 5.26
N PHE A 43 5.09 5.72 4.04
CA PHE A 43 3.70 5.44 3.74
C PHE A 43 3.32 3.98 4.08
N VAL A 44 4.08 3.00 3.57
CA VAL A 44 3.85 1.59 3.86
C VAL A 44 3.99 1.29 5.36
N SER A 45 4.97 1.90 6.02
CA SER A 45 5.18 1.72 7.46
C SER A 45 4.00 2.27 8.27
N LEU A 46 3.43 3.40 7.86
CA LEU A 46 2.23 3.97 8.49
C LEU A 46 1.03 3.02 8.34
N LEU A 47 0.78 2.50 7.14
CA LEU A 47 -0.30 1.54 6.92
C LEU A 47 -0.10 0.27 7.76
N TYR A 48 1.13 -0.24 7.79
CA TYR A 48 1.50 -1.40 8.58
C TYR A 48 1.19 -1.19 10.07
N VAL A 49 1.69 -0.08 10.65
CA VAL A 49 1.41 0.28 12.05
C VAL A 49 -0.09 0.45 12.28
N TYR A 50 -0.81 1.11 11.36
CA TYR A 50 -2.25 1.29 11.51
C TYR A 50 -3.00 -0.06 11.58
N LYS A 51 -2.63 -1.03 10.74
CA LYS A 51 -3.20 -2.38 10.76
C LYS A 51 -2.95 -3.12 12.07
N GLU A 52 -1.74 -2.98 12.63
CA GLU A 52 -1.32 -3.69 13.85
C GLU A 52 -1.91 -3.08 15.13
N PHE A 53 -2.02 -1.75 15.20
CA PHE A 53 -2.34 -1.06 16.47
C PHE A 53 -3.81 -0.71 16.66
N ILE A 54 -4.57 -0.53 15.57
CA ILE A 54 -6.01 -0.35 15.69
C ILE A 54 -6.61 -1.73 16.00
N ASN A 55 -7.60 -1.85 16.90
CA ASN A 55 -8.26 -3.14 17.20
C ASN A 55 -9.70 -3.19 16.69
N ALA A 56 -10.33 -2.04 16.46
CA ALA A 56 -11.70 -1.97 15.95
C ALA A 56 -11.72 -2.26 14.44
N ASN A 57 -12.15 -3.47 14.05
CA ASN A 57 -12.23 -3.90 12.66
C ASN A 57 -13.06 -2.94 11.79
N ILE A 58 -14.20 -2.45 12.28
CA ILE A 58 -15.06 -1.51 11.55
C ILE A 58 -14.33 -0.20 11.20
N VAL A 59 -13.50 0.32 12.13
CA VAL A 59 -12.73 1.55 11.90
C VAL A 59 -11.61 1.32 10.89
N LYS A 60 -10.96 0.15 10.92
CA LYS A 60 -9.96 -0.24 9.92
C LYS A 60 -10.58 -0.33 8.54
N THR A 61 -11.67 -1.09 8.40
CA THR A 61 -12.33 -1.33 7.12
C THR A 61 -12.74 -0.02 6.47
N LYS A 62 -13.46 0.85 7.18
CA LYS A 62 -13.83 2.18 6.66
C LYS A 62 -12.63 3.02 6.24
N ARG A 63 -11.52 2.96 7.00
CA ARG A 63 -10.32 3.73 6.66
C ARG A 63 -9.66 3.20 5.39
N PHE A 64 -9.51 1.88 5.25
CA PHE A 64 -8.86 1.31 4.06
C PHE A 64 -9.77 1.38 2.82
N GLU A 65 -11.09 1.34 2.98
CA GLU A 65 -12.05 1.65 1.90
C GLU A 65 -11.86 3.08 1.39
N GLN A 66 -11.80 4.08 2.29
CA GLN A 66 -11.52 5.47 1.91
C GLN A 66 -10.17 5.63 1.19
N ILE A 67 -9.15 4.89 1.63
CA ILE A 67 -7.84 4.90 0.98
C ILE A 67 -7.93 4.25 -0.41
N GLN A 68 -8.70 3.17 -0.58
CA GLN A 68 -8.94 2.54 -1.88
C GLN A 68 -9.66 3.48 -2.82
N GLU A 69 -10.78 4.08 -2.39
CA GLU A 69 -11.54 5.04 -3.17
C GLU A 69 -10.68 6.23 -3.62
N PHE A 70 -9.77 6.68 -2.76
CA PHE A 70 -8.80 7.71 -3.10
C PHE A 70 -7.82 7.25 -4.18
N ILE A 71 -7.24 6.05 -4.03
CA ILE A 71 -6.29 5.47 -4.98
C ILE A 71 -6.97 5.28 -6.35
N ASP A 72 -8.12 4.61 -6.38
CA ASP A 72 -8.88 4.31 -7.60
C ASP A 72 -9.41 5.59 -8.28
N GLY A 73 -10.00 6.51 -7.49
CA GLY A 73 -10.66 7.71 -7.97
C GLY A 73 -9.71 8.78 -8.52
N HIS A 74 -8.50 8.89 -7.97
CA HIS A 74 -7.52 9.88 -8.44
C HIS A 74 -6.70 9.39 -9.64
N VAL A 75 -6.46 8.09 -9.76
CA VAL A 75 -5.61 7.59 -10.85
C VAL A 75 -6.31 7.53 -12.19
N ILE A 76 -7.63 7.32 -12.21
CA ILE A 76 -8.40 7.39 -13.44
C ILE A 76 -8.36 8.79 -14.05
N LYS A 77 -8.40 9.85 -13.22
CA LYS A 77 -8.40 11.26 -13.68
C LYS A 77 -7.03 11.75 -14.18
N THR A 78 -5.96 11.01 -13.89
CA THR A 78 -4.57 11.42 -14.21
C THR A 78 -3.83 10.33 -15.00
N LYS A 79 -4.58 9.37 -15.57
CA LYS A 79 -4.08 8.21 -16.31
C LYS A 79 -3.05 8.56 -17.38
N GLU A 80 -3.29 9.61 -18.18
CA GLU A 80 -2.36 10.02 -19.25
C GLU A 80 -1.04 10.57 -18.72
N TYR A 81 -1.08 11.29 -17.60
CA TYR A 81 0.12 11.85 -16.96
C TYR A 81 0.97 10.74 -16.31
N PHE A 82 0.31 9.75 -15.68
CA PHE A 82 1.00 8.62 -15.08
C PHE A 82 1.52 7.63 -16.13
N ALA A 83 0.79 7.42 -17.23
CA ALA A 83 1.21 6.52 -18.30
C ALA A 83 2.51 6.96 -18.98
N LYS A 84 2.76 8.28 -19.07
CA LYS A 84 3.97 8.83 -19.67
C LYS A 84 5.20 8.76 -18.77
N ASN A 85 5.04 8.50 -17.47
CA ASN A 85 6.15 8.44 -16.52
C ASN A 85 6.20 7.10 -15.78
N GLU A 86 7.08 6.22 -16.26
CA GLU A 86 7.27 4.88 -15.68
C GLU A 86 7.65 4.88 -14.19
N CYS A 87 8.36 5.90 -13.70
CA CYS A 87 8.68 6.01 -12.28
C CYS A 87 7.40 6.20 -11.43
N ILE A 88 6.49 7.07 -11.88
CA ILE A 88 5.23 7.31 -11.17
C ILE A 88 4.32 6.09 -11.31
N LYS A 89 4.15 5.57 -12.53
CA LYS A 89 3.34 4.38 -12.79
C LYS A 89 3.74 3.20 -11.91
N THR A 90 5.02 2.86 -11.87
CA THR A 90 5.49 1.74 -11.05
C THR A 90 5.44 2.03 -9.54
N ALA A 91 5.51 3.29 -9.11
CA ALA A 91 5.30 3.66 -7.71
C ALA A 91 3.82 3.53 -7.32
N TYR A 92 2.92 3.92 -8.21
CA TYR A 92 1.49 3.79 -8.02
C TYR A 92 1.06 2.32 -7.97
N LEU A 93 1.46 1.51 -8.96
CA LEU A 93 1.18 0.06 -8.97
C LEU A 93 1.70 -0.66 -7.71
N PHE A 94 2.80 -0.17 -7.14
CA PHE A 94 3.31 -0.68 -5.87
C PHE A 94 2.41 -0.30 -4.69
N VAL A 95 1.95 0.95 -4.64
CA VAL A 95 1.05 1.43 -3.58
C VAL A 95 -0.32 0.76 -3.67
N GLU A 96 -0.90 0.65 -4.87
CA GLU A 96 -2.17 -0.02 -5.15
C GLU A 96 -2.16 -1.45 -4.59
N LYS A 97 -1.18 -2.27 -4.98
CA LYS A 97 -1.01 -3.63 -4.44
C LYS A 97 -0.90 -3.70 -2.92
N VAL A 98 -0.24 -2.71 -2.30
CA VAL A 98 -0.15 -2.66 -0.83
C VAL A 98 -1.50 -2.35 -0.21
N VAL A 99 -2.26 -1.42 -0.78
CA VAL A 99 -3.59 -1.04 -0.26
C VAL A 99 -4.59 -2.18 -0.49
N ASP A 100 -4.59 -2.82 -1.66
CA ASP A 100 -5.46 -3.96 -1.98
C ASP A 100 -5.27 -5.09 -0.96
N TYR A 101 -4.01 -5.48 -0.71
CA TYR A 101 -3.68 -6.50 0.29
C TYR A 101 -4.16 -6.13 1.70
N MET A 102 -4.09 -4.84 2.06
CA MET A 102 -4.57 -4.38 3.36
C MET A 102 -6.10 -4.46 3.45
N ASN A 103 -6.82 -4.09 2.39
CA ASN A 103 -8.27 -4.19 2.30
C ASN A 103 -8.77 -5.62 2.39
N GLU A 104 -8.24 -6.51 1.55
CA GLU A 104 -8.60 -7.94 1.55
C GLU A 104 -8.38 -8.56 2.94
N SER A 105 -7.25 -8.26 3.57
CA SER A 105 -6.95 -8.76 4.91
C SER A 105 -7.87 -8.21 6.01
N CYS A 106 -8.50 -7.05 5.80
CA CYS A 106 -9.46 -6.46 6.76
C CYS A 106 -10.88 -7.01 6.54
N GLN A 107 -11.28 -7.28 5.29
CA GLN A 107 -12.60 -7.81 4.95
C GLN A 107 -12.77 -9.28 5.37
N ASN A 108 -11.71 -10.09 5.27
CA ASN A 108 -11.73 -11.51 5.67
C ASN A 108 -11.98 -11.72 7.18
N ASN A 109 -11.72 -10.72 8.02
CA ASN A 109 -12.02 -10.76 9.46
C ASN A 109 -13.42 -10.24 9.82
N SER A 110 -14.13 -9.59 8.89
CA SER A 110 -15.46 -9.05 9.15
C SER A 110 -16.55 -10.09 8.90
N THR A 111 -16.34 -11.02 7.96
CA THR A 111 -17.28 -12.11 7.68
C THR A 111 -17.39 -13.10 8.85
N ILE A 112 -16.30 -13.34 9.59
CA ILE A 112 -16.31 -14.25 10.75
C ILE A 112 -17.14 -13.68 11.91
N ILE A 113 -17.21 -12.35 12.05
CA ILE A 113 -18.02 -11.73 13.13
C ILE A 113 -19.51 -11.74 12.78
N ASN A 114 -19.90 -11.65 11.50
CA ASN A 114 -21.30 -11.76 11.08
C ASN A 114 -21.84 -13.21 11.04
N CYS A 115 -21.00 -14.22 11.30
CA CYS A 115 -21.45 -15.61 11.48
C CYS A 115 -21.51 -16.04 12.95
N ILE A 116 -21.10 -15.19 13.90
CA ILE A 116 -21.05 -15.51 15.34
C ILE A 116 -22.01 -14.63 16.18
N LEU A 117 -22.73 -13.68 15.55
CA LEU A 117 -23.86 -12.96 16.13
C LEU A 117 -25.15 -13.31 15.39
#